data_AF-C4RRM7-F1
#
_entry.id   AF-C4RRM7-F1
#
_cell.length_a   1.000
_cell.length_b   1.000
_cell.length_c   1.000
_cell.angle_alpha   90.00
_cell.angle_beta   90.00
_cell.angle_gamma   90.00
#
_symmetry.space_group_name_H-M   'P 1'
#
loop_
_entity.id
_entity.type
_entity.pdbx_description
1 polymer ?
#
loop_
_entity_poly.entity_id
_entity_poly.type
_entity_poly.pdbx_seq_one_letter_code
_entity_poly.pdbx_strand_id
1 'polypeptide(L)'
;MTTGYVFHPEHLWHDTGTSAGLLPANPAAGIPPAAHIENPEAKRRAHESIHACGLLGELMVIEPRRPPWRNCCGLTPRSTSGASRPRATR
;
A
#
# COMPACT_ATOMS: atom_id res chain seq x y z
N MET A 1 9.14 26.45 -12.29
CA MET A 1 9.30 25.40 -11.26
C MET A 1 9.01 24.06 -11.92
N THR A 2 9.73 22.99 -11.57
CA THR A 2 9.51 21.65 -12.13
C THR A 2 8.81 20.78 -11.08
N THR A 3 7.63 20.26 -11.41
CA THR A 3 6.83 19.39 -10.52
C THR A 3 7.07 17.94 -10.91
N GLY A 4 7.55 17.13 -9.96
CA GLY A 4 7.77 15.69 -10.16
C GLY A 4 6.50 14.87 -9.98
N TYR A 5 6.34 13.80 -10.77
CA TYR A 5 5.25 12.85 -10.67
C TYR A 5 5.78 11.42 -10.64
N VAL A 6 5.39 10.64 -9.63
CA VAL A 6 5.84 9.25 -9.45
C VAL A 6 4.63 8.34 -9.46
N PHE A 7 4.63 7.36 -10.35
CA PHE A 7 3.61 6.32 -10.41
C PHE A 7 4.21 5.02 -10.97
N HIS A 8 3.82 3.88 -10.38
CA HIS A 8 4.13 2.55 -10.89
C HIS A 8 2.87 1.69 -10.78
N PRO A 9 2.56 0.81 -11.76
CA PRO A 9 1.40 -0.06 -11.70
C PRO A 9 1.35 -0.94 -10.44
N GLU A 10 2.50 -1.36 -9.90
CA GLU A 10 2.58 -2.12 -8.64
C GLU A 10 1.97 -1.38 -7.43
N HIS A 11 1.89 -0.05 -7.45
CA HIS A 11 1.22 0.71 -6.38
C HIS A 11 -0.28 0.37 -6.25
N LEU A 12 -0.86 -0.24 -7.29
CA LEU A 12 -2.26 -0.64 -7.36
C LEU A 12 -2.47 -2.14 -7.07
N TRP A 13 -1.39 -2.90 -6.82
CA TRP A 13 -1.46 -4.35 -6.63
C TRP A 13 -1.55 -4.76 -5.16
N HIS A 14 -1.53 -3.79 -4.23
CA HIS A 14 -1.76 -4.05 -2.81
C HIS A 14 -3.17 -4.61 -2.61
N ASP A 15 -3.26 -5.85 -2.13
CA ASP A 15 -4.53 -6.51 -1.85
C ASP A 15 -5.07 -6.05 -0.50
N THR A 16 -6.22 -5.37 -0.55
CA THR A 16 -6.92 -4.88 0.64
C THR A 16 -7.95 -5.87 1.18
N GLY A 17 -8.10 -7.04 0.54
CA GLY A 17 -9.08 -8.06 0.90
C GLY A 17 -10.53 -7.61 0.65
N THR A 18 -11.47 -8.30 1.28
CA THR A 18 -12.92 -8.18 1.05
C THR A 18 -13.66 -7.43 2.15
N SER A 19 -13.00 -6.51 2.87
CA SER A 19 -13.62 -5.76 3.95
C SER A 19 -14.74 -4.83 3.45
N ALA A 20 -15.66 -4.47 4.33
CA ALA A 20 -16.63 -3.42 4.08
C ALA A 20 -16.13 -2.09 4.67
N GLY A 21 -15.47 -1.28 3.83
CA GLY A 21 -14.77 -0.08 4.29
C GLY A 21 -13.62 -0.47 5.23
N LEU A 22 -13.70 -0.05 6.49
CA LEU A 22 -12.70 -0.34 7.52
C LEU A 22 -12.98 -1.65 8.30
N LEU A 23 -14.18 -2.23 8.14
CA LEU A 23 -14.59 -3.39 8.92
C LEU A 23 -14.34 -4.68 8.12
N PRO A 24 -13.62 -5.67 8.67
CA PRO A 24 -13.48 -6.98 8.03
C PRO A 24 -14.84 -7.60 7.76
N ALA A 25 -14.98 -8.29 6.63
CA ALA A 25 -16.19 -9.05 6.33
C ALA A 25 -16.42 -10.11 7.42
N ASN A 26 -17.62 -10.12 7.98
CA ASN A 26 -17.99 -11.06 9.03
C ASN A 26 -19.50 -11.35 8.95
N PRO A 27 -19.88 -12.52 8.40
CA PRO A 27 -21.29 -12.93 8.31
C PRO A 27 -21.99 -12.99 9.66
N ALA A 28 -21.30 -13.41 10.73
CA ALA A 28 -21.88 -13.49 12.07
C ALA A 28 -22.16 -12.11 12.68
N ALA A 29 -21.45 -11.08 12.24
CA ALA A 29 -21.68 -9.70 12.62
C ALA A 29 -22.59 -8.95 11.62
N GLY A 30 -23.15 -9.63 10.61
CA GLY A 30 -23.99 -9.01 9.59
C GLY A 30 -23.24 -8.09 8.62
N ILE A 31 -21.92 -8.23 8.50
CA ILE A 31 -21.07 -7.40 7.63
C ILE A 31 -20.78 -8.17 6.33
N PRO A 32 -21.42 -7.81 5.20
CA PRO A 32 -21.18 -8.48 3.93
C PRO A 32 -19.78 -8.13 3.39
N PRO A 33 -19.19 -9.02 2.56
CA PRO A 33 -18.01 -8.68 1.79
C PRO A 33 -18.26 -7.47 0.88
N ALA A 34 -17.35 -6.50 0.87
CA ALA A 34 -17.41 -5.34 0.00
C ALA A 34 -16.00 -4.82 -0.32
N ALA A 35 -15.86 -3.52 -0.62
CA ALA A 35 -14.57 -2.89 -0.91
C ALA A 35 -13.98 -2.19 0.32
N HIS A 36 -12.68 -2.42 0.56
CA HIS A 36 -11.92 -1.64 1.54
C HIS A 36 -11.83 -0.17 1.10
N ILE A 37 -11.74 0.76 2.05
CA ILE A 37 -11.61 2.20 1.74
C ILE A 37 -10.29 2.53 1.01
N GLU A 38 -9.25 1.76 1.29
CA GLU A 38 -7.92 1.86 0.69
C GLU A 38 -7.80 1.09 -0.63
N ASN A 39 -8.92 0.66 -1.22
CA ASN A 39 -8.89 -0.06 -2.49
C ASN A 39 -8.08 0.70 -3.58
N PRO A 40 -7.51 -0.02 -4.56
CA PRO A 40 -6.68 0.60 -5.58
C PRO A 40 -7.45 1.48 -6.57
N GLU A 41 -8.78 1.37 -6.66
CA GLU A 41 -9.61 2.15 -7.62
C GLU A 41 -9.45 3.65 -7.43
N ALA A 42 -9.41 4.11 -6.17
CA ALA A 42 -9.29 5.54 -5.88
C ALA A 42 -7.98 6.13 -6.44
N LYS A 43 -6.85 5.43 -6.24
CA LYS A 43 -5.54 5.86 -6.75
C LYS A 43 -5.47 5.72 -8.27
N ARG A 44 -6.08 4.68 -8.85
CA ARG A 44 -6.12 4.48 -10.30
C ARG A 44 -6.88 5.60 -11.00
N ARG A 45 -8.08 5.94 -10.52
CA ARG A 45 -8.89 7.03 -11.10
C ARG A 45 -8.19 8.38 -10.98
N ALA A 46 -7.47 8.62 -9.89
CA ALA A 46 -6.66 9.84 -9.76
C ALA A 46 -5.54 9.89 -10.83
N HIS A 47 -4.82 8.78 -11.04
CA HIS A 47 -3.82 8.67 -12.11
C HIS A 47 -4.45 8.85 -13.50
N GLU A 48 -5.54 8.15 -13.81
CA GLU A 48 -6.26 8.28 -15.07
C GLU A 48 -6.79 9.71 -15.30
N SER A 49 -7.21 10.42 -14.25
CA SER A 49 -7.64 11.82 -14.37
C SER A 49 -6.47 12.73 -14.76
N ILE A 50 -5.28 12.51 -14.19
CA ILE A 50 -4.06 13.25 -14.57
C ILE A 50 -3.73 13.03 -16.05
N HIS A 51 -3.90 11.80 -16.55
CA HIS A 51 -3.77 11.50 -17.97
C HIS A 51 -4.85 12.20 -18.81
N ALA A 52 -6.12 12.07 -18.43
CA ALA A 52 -7.27 12.59 -19.18
C ALA A 52 -7.28 14.13 -19.26
N CYS A 53 -6.83 14.81 -18.21
CA CYS A 53 -6.69 16.27 -18.21
C CYS A 53 -5.46 16.77 -18.99
N GLY A 54 -4.60 15.89 -19.50
CA GLY A 54 -3.35 16.27 -20.19
C GLY A 54 -2.23 16.75 -19.25
N LEU A 55 -2.47 16.79 -17.93
CA LEU A 55 -1.51 17.27 -16.93
C LEU A 55 -0.21 16.49 -16.93
N LEU A 56 -0.23 15.21 -17.32
CA LEU A 56 0.97 14.40 -17.39
C LEU A 56 2.05 15.01 -18.31
N GLY A 57 1.65 15.72 -19.36
CA GLY A 57 2.59 16.38 -20.29
C GLY A 57 3.35 17.55 -19.67
N GLU A 58 2.86 18.11 -18.57
CA GLU A 58 3.48 19.22 -17.84
C GLU A 58 4.31 18.75 -16.64
N LEU A 59 4.24 17.46 -16.30
CA LEU A 59 4.87 16.87 -15.14
C LEU A 59 6.16 16.14 -15.52
N MET A 60 7.18 16.25 -14.67
CA MET A 60 8.39 15.45 -14.81
C MET A 60 8.14 14.06 -14.22
N VAL A 61 7.98 13.05 -15.07
CA VAL A 61 7.83 11.65 -14.62
C VAL A 61 9.14 11.17 -14.00
N ILE A 62 9.06 10.68 -12.77
CA ILE A 62 10.18 10.14 -12.00
C ILE A 62 9.93 8.64 -11.79
N GLU A 63 10.89 7.83 -12.25
CA GLU A 63 10.83 6.39 -12.09
C GLU A 63 11.00 5.99 -10.60
N PRO A 64 10.04 5.26 -10.01
CA PRO A 64 10.15 4.82 -8.63
C PRO A 64 11.25 3.78 -8.46
N ARG A 65 11.99 3.91 -7.37
CA ARG A 65 13.03 2.96 -6.96
C ARG A 65 12.64 2.32 -5.63
N ARG A 66 12.73 0.99 -5.54
CA ARG A 66 12.54 0.28 -4.27
C ARG A 66 13.54 0.79 -3.22
N PRO A 67 13.08 1.13 -2.00
CA PRO A 67 13.99 1.56 -0.96
C PRO A 67 14.91 0.40 -0.56
N PRO A 68 16.23 0.64 -0.38
CA PRO A 68 17.09 -0.39 0.20
C PRO A 68 16.67 -0.64 1.65
N TRP A 69 16.84 -1.88 2.12
CA TRP A 69 16.50 -2.30 3.49
C TRP A 69 16.99 -1.34 4.58
N ARG A 70 18.19 -0.77 4.43
CA ARG A 70 18.77 0.20 5.38
C ARG A 70 17.90 1.45 5.59
N ASN A 71 17.16 1.88 4.56
CA ASN A 71 16.26 3.02 4.64
C ASN A 71 14.93 2.65 5.32
N CYS A 72 14.57 1.36 5.37
CA CYS A 72 13.42 0.88 6.14
C CYS A 72 13.74 0.85 7.65
N CYS A 73 14.93 0.37 8.03
CA CYS A 73 15.33 0.23 9.44
C CYS A 73 15.38 1.55 10.23
N GLY A 74 15.62 2.68 9.57
CA GLY A 74 15.66 3.99 10.23
C GLY A 74 14.28 4.51 10.62
N LEU A 75 13.21 3.98 10.02
CA LEU A 75 11.84 4.48 10.15
C LEU A 75 10.94 3.57 11.00
N THR A 76 11.28 2.29 11.15
CA THR A 76 10.48 1.32 11.90
C THR A 76 11.33 0.59 12.96
N PRO A 77 10.91 0.56 14.23
CA PRO A 77 11.56 -0.23 15.26
C PRO A 77 11.64 -1.71 14.84
N ARG A 78 12.80 -2.34 15.06
CA ARG A 78 12.95 -3.78 14.82
C ARG A 78 12.19 -4.52 15.92
N SER A 79 11.26 -5.41 15.57
CA SER A 79 10.61 -6.27 16.56
C SER A 79 11.66 -7.18 17.20
N THR A 80 11.89 -7.03 18.51
CA THR A 80 12.84 -7.84 19.29
C THR A 80 12.24 -9.16 19.78
N SER A 81 11.04 -9.55 19.34
CA SER A 81 10.36 -10.77 19.78
C SER A 81 10.90 -12.04 19.11
N GLY A 82 12.18 -12.33 19.35
CA GLY A 82 12.73 -13.68 19.27
C GLY A 82 12.54 -14.36 20.61
N ALA A 83 11.43 -15.08 20.76
CA ALA A 83 11.11 -15.87 21.94
C ALA A 83 12.27 -16.82 22.29
N SER A 84 12.68 -16.75 23.56
CA SER A 84 13.39 -17.80 24.27
C SER A 84 12.63 -19.13 24.11
N ARG A 85 13.11 -20.01 23.23
CA ARG A 85 12.74 -21.42 23.28
C ARG A 85 13.44 -22.04 24.49
N PRO A 86 12.73 -22.59 25.50
CA PRO A 86 13.40 -23.38 26.52
C PRO A 86 13.99 -24.61 25.84
N ARG A 87 15.30 -24.79 26.02
CA ARG A 87 16.06 -25.96 25.61
C ARG A 87 15.45 -27.17 26.34
N ALA A 88 14.74 -28.03 25.63
CA ALA A 88 14.31 -29.32 26.16
C ALA A 88 15.56 -30.09 26.61
N THR A 89 15.74 -30.23 27.92
CA THR A 89 16.70 -31.15 28.51
C THR A 89 16.23 -32.58 28.23
N ARG A 90 17.15 -33.35 27.66
CA ARG A 90 17.05 -34.78 27.37
C ARG A 90 17.11 -35.59 28.65
#